data_AF-A0A9D1A378-F1
#
_entry.id   AF-A0A9D1A378-F1
#
_cell.length_a   1.000
_cell.length_b   1.000
_cell.length_c   1.000
_cell.angle_alpha   90.00
_cell.angle_beta   90.00
_cell.angle_gamma   90.00
#
_symmetry.space_group_name_H-M   'P 1'
#
loop_
_entity.id
_entity.type
_entity.pdbx_description
1 polymer ?
#
loop_
_entity_poly.entity_id
_entity_poly.type
_entity_poly.pdbx_seq_one_letter_code
_entity_poly.pdbx_strand_id
1 'polypeptide(L)' 'MRQKKRIKSILGHICIICGLALMVIQVLDWYNPFMDFMGHSMFLLYFLCIASFFLGLDAI' A
#
# COMPACT_ATOMS: atom_id res chain seq x y z
N MET A 1 -3.90 -19.32 16.78
CA MET A 1 -3.59 -17.95 17.24
C MET A 1 -2.29 -17.37 16.69
N ARG A 2 -1.18 -18.14 16.63
CA ARG A 2 0.13 -17.67 16.14
C ARG A 2 0.16 -17.29 14.64
N GLN A 3 -0.53 -18.04 13.78
CA GLN A 3 -0.58 -17.74 12.35
C GLN A 3 -1.34 -16.45 12.02
N LYS A 4 -2.48 -16.20 12.68
CA LYS A 4 -3.22 -14.93 12.53
C LYS A 4 -2.36 -13.71 12.89
N LYS A 5 -1.56 -13.79 13.97
CA LYS A 5 -0.61 -12.72 14.33
C LYS A 5 0.46 -12.49 13.25
N ARG A 6 1.00 -13.56 12.64
CA ARG A 6 1.97 -13.43 11.55
C ARG A 6 1.35 -12.81 10.30
N ILE A 7 0.14 -13.23 9.94
CA ILE A 7 -0.61 -12.68 8.80
C ILE A 7 -0.85 -11.18 9.00
N LYS A 8 -1.38 -10.76 10.16
CA LYS A 8 -1.56 -9.33 10.48
C LYS A 8 -0.27 -8.54 10.41
N SER A 9 0.83 -9.10 10.93
CA SER A 9 2.14 -8.46 10.84
C SER A 9 2.56 -8.24 9.38
N ILE A 10 2.41 -9.26 8.52
CA ILE A 10 2.77 -9.17 7.11
C ILE A 10 1.89 -8.14 6.39
N LEU A 11 0.56 -8.18 6.59
CA LEU A 11 -0.36 -7.20 6.00
C LEU A 11 -0.01 -5.77 6.43
N GLY A 12 0.33 -5.55 7.69
CA GLY A 12 0.77 -4.24 8.17
C GLY A 12 2.04 -3.75 7.48
N HIS A 13 3.03 -4.63 7.27
CA HIS A 13 4.25 -4.26 6.53
C HIS A 13 3.94 -3.94 5.07
N ILE A 14 3.07 -4.71 4.41
CA ILE A 14 2.62 -4.43 3.05
C ILE A 14 1.97 -3.05 2.96
N CYS A 15 1.09 -2.71 3.90
CA CYS A 15 0.45 -1.39 3.94
C CYS A 15 1.48 -0.25 4.07
N ILE A 16 2.47 -0.41 4.96
CA ILE A 16 3.52 0.60 5.15
C ILE A 16 4.35 0.77 3.87
N ILE A 17 4.79 -0.34 3.27
CA ILE A 17 5.62 -0.30 2.05
C ILE A 17 4.85 0.32 0.88
N CYS A 18 3.60 -0.09 0.65
CA CYS A 18 2.79 0.46 -0.42
C CYS A 18 2.46 1.94 -0.18
N GLY A 19 2.17 2.34 1.06
CA GLY A 19 1.94 3.74 1.41
C GLY A 19 3.16 4.62 1.17
N LEU A 20 4.34 4.16 1.58
CA LEU A 20 5.61 4.87 1.32
C LEU A 20 5.90 4.95 -0.18
N ALA A 21 5.71 3.86 -0.93
CA ALA A 21 5.91 3.85 -2.38
C ALA A 21 5.00 4.86 -3.09
N LEU A 22 3.70 4.89 -2.74
CA LEU A 22 2.75 5.85 -3.31
C LEU A 22 3.10 7.29 -2.94
N MET A 23 3.60 7.53 -1.73
CA MET A 23 4.08 8.86 -1.34
C MET A 23 5.25 9.31 -2.23
N VAL A 24 6.21 8.42 -2.49
CA VAL A 24 7.34 8.72 -3.41
C VAL A 24 6.85 8.95 -4.83
N ILE A 25 5.92 8.12 -5.31
CA ILE A 25 5.29 8.29 -6.63
C ILE A 25 4.61 9.66 -6.75
N GLN A 26 3.87 10.08 -5.73
CA GLN A 26 3.23 11.39 -5.70
C GLN A 26 4.24 12.54 -5.78
N VAL A 27 5.40 12.39 -5.11
CA VAL A 27 6.50 13.36 -5.21
C VAL A 27 7.11 13.37 -6.62
N LEU A 28 7.26 12.21 -7.25
CA LEU A 28 7.79 12.10 -8.61
C LEU A 28 6.82 12.69 -9.65
N ASP A 29 5.52 12.45 -9.53
CA ASP A 29 4.50 13.07 -10.38
C ASP A 29 4.46 14.58 -10.20
N TRP A 30 4.64 15.07 -8.96
CA TRP A 30 4.74 16.51 -8.70
C TRP A 30 5.99 17.12 -9.33
N TYR A 31 7.13 16.41 -9.26
CA TYR A 31 8.40 16.88 -9.79
C TYR A 31 8.43 16.85 -11.34
N ASN A 32 7.87 15.80 -11.94
CA ASN A 32 7.86 15.62 -13.38
C ASN A 32 6.46 15.15 -13.86
N PRO A 33 5.51 16.07 -14.06
CA PRO A 33 4.14 15.74 -14.43
C PRO A 33 3.97 15.17 -15.84
N PHE A 34 5.04 15.15 -16.65
CA PHE A 34 5.01 14.55 -17.98
C PHE A 34 5.19 13.02 -17.96
N MET A 35 5.65 12.46 -16.84
CA MET A 35 5.71 11.02 -16.63
C MET A 35 4.56 10.63 -15.72
N ASP A 36 3.69 9.75 -16.20
CA ASP A 36 2.52 9.26 -15.48
C ASP A 36 2.91 8.14 -14.49
N PHE A 37 3.67 8.47 -13.44
CA PHE A 37 4.12 7.46 -12.50
C PHE A 37 2.94 6.86 -11.73
N MET A 38 1.94 7.66 -11.35
CA MET A 38 0.73 7.15 -10.70
C MET A 38 -0.05 6.19 -11.60
N GLY A 39 -0.30 6.53 -12.86
CA GLY A 39 -1.00 5.64 -13.79
C GLY A 39 -0.30 4.28 -13.96
N HIS A 40 1.04 4.27 -14.01
CA HIS A 40 1.82 3.03 -14.07
C HIS A 40 1.87 2.25 -12.75
N SER A 41 1.56 2.88 -11.62
CA SER A 41 1.70 2.30 -10.28
C SER A 41 0.36 2.07 -9.57
N MET A 42 -0.77 2.25 -10.24
CA MET A 42 -2.12 2.02 -9.69
C MET A 42 -2.29 0.65 -9.01
N PHE A 43 -1.55 -0.37 -9.44
CA PHE A 43 -1.56 -1.68 -8.78
C PHE A 43 -1.13 -1.60 -7.29
N LEU A 44 -0.19 -0.72 -6.93
CA LEU A 44 0.23 -0.49 -5.54
C LEU A 44 -0.92 0.06 -4.70
N LEU A 45 -1.75 0.94 -5.28
CA LEU A 45 -2.94 1.46 -4.62
C LEU A 45 -3.97 0.35 -4.37
N TYR A 46 -4.21 -0.52 -5.35
CA TYR A 46 -5.09 -1.67 -5.16
C TYR A 46 -4.58 -2.62 -4.07
N PHE A 47 -3.28 -2.92 -4.05
CA PHE A 47 -2.67 -3.73 -2.99
C PHE A 47 -2.82 -3.10 -1.61
N LEU A 48 -2.59 -1.78 -1.50
CA LEU A 48 -2.78 -1.04 -0.25
C LEU A 48 -4.22 -1.09 0.24
N CYS A 49 -5.19 -0.85 -0.65
CA CYS A 49 -6.62 -0.88 -0.30
C CYS A 49 -7.06 -2.27 0.15
N ILE A 50 -6.66 -3.33 -0.57
CA ILE A 50 -7.02 -4.71 -0.20
C ILE A 50 -6.38 -5.09 1.14
N ALA A 51 -5.07 -4.82 1.31
CA ALA A 51 -4.36 -5.14 2.54
C ALA A 51 -4.91 -4.37 3.75
N SER A 52 -5.24 -3.09 3.59
CA SER A 52 -5.81 -2.26 4.66
C SER A 52 -7.23 -2.70 5.02
N PHE A 53 -8.06 -3.08 4.04
CA PHE A 53 -9.40 -3.62 4.26
C PHE A 53 -9.36 -4.92 5.08
N PHE A 54 -8.55 -5.89 4.67
CA PHE A 54 -8.42 -7.15 5.42
C PHE A 54 -7.84 -6.93 6.82
N LEU A 55 -6.85 -6.05 6.96
CA LEU A 55 -6.28 -5.72 8.26
C LEU A 55 -7.32 -5.08 9.20
N GLY A 56 -8.20 -4.24 8.65
CA GLY A 56 -9.30 -3.59 9.39
C GLY A 56 -10.41 -4.56 9.79
N LEU A 57 -10.83 -5.46 8.89
CA LEU A 57 -11.80 -6.52 9.21
C LEU A 57 -11.29 -7.46 10.31
N ASP A 58 -10.00 -7.75 10.29
CA ASP A 58 -9.36 -8.56 11.33
C ASP A 58 -9.20 -7.81 12.67
N ALA A 59 -9.26 -6.47 12.68
CA ALA A 59 -9.05 -5.63 13.86
C ALA A 59 -10.32 -5.39 14.69
N ILE A 60 -11.50 -5.51 14.08
CA ILE A 60 -12.83 -5.53 14.73
C ILE A 60 -13.11 -6.91 15.34
#